data_AF-A0A9D1L651-F1
#
_entry.id   AF-A0A9D1L651-F1
#
_cell.length_a   1.000
_cell.length_b   1.000
_cell.length_c   1.000
_cell.angle_alpha   90.00
_cell.angle_beta   90.00
_cell.angle_gamma   90.00
#
_symmetry.space_group_name_H-M   'P 1'
#
loop_
_entity.id
_entity.type
_entity.pdbx_description
1 polymer ?
#
loop_
_entity_poly.entity_id
_entity_poly.type
_entity_poly.pdbx_seq_one_letter_code
_entity_poly.pdbx_strand_id
1 'polypeptide(L)'
;MDYETAMEMQRICTGEERELARGRIAGEVIDINAETRRLKPGTAEKYRAYYETMKADDTRRVYNIDTLTEETEAIKAQWDEFVKSHKADDIFTRLYDDVGDFFQVPPFEGLDNIEYGVHEVCVLSILEYFTWKTLRGHDHDSFRAQYRDSIAERTYEATADKWIGVYDELQRRYEQTEGNIENEDELRLKLTCCCIVALAAIRDQDSFALDMAQSAAAEKAREIIAARDRGDYKEDESSFTDNVVKLSDFVMDEIKENRQTEK
;
A
#
# COMPACT_ATOMS: atom_id res chain seq x y z
N MET A 1 -1.56 25.95 8.53
CA MET A 1 -1.00 26.33 9.84
C MET A 1 -1.38 27.78 10.15
N ASP A 2 -2.31 27.94 11.08
CA ASP A 2 -2.70 29.18 11.71
C ASP A 2 -1.91 29.35 13.02
N TYR A 3 -0.98 30.30 13.01
CA TYR A 3 -0.04 30.54 14.10
C TYR A 3 -0.73 30.85 15.43
N GLU A 4 -1.90 31.48 15.40
CA GLU A 4 -2.66 31.80 16.62
C GLU A 4 -3.18 30.52 17.28
N THR A 5 -3.76 29.62 16.49
CA THR A 5 -4.27 28.34 16.96
C THR A 5 -3.15 27.45 17.51
N ALA A 6 -2.01 27.37 16.82
CA ALA A 6 -0.85 26.62 17.27
C ALA A 6 -0.33 27.10 18.64
N MET A 7 -0.28 28.42 18.86
CA MET A 7 0.12 28.98 20.16
C MET A 7 -0.89 28.67 21.27
N GLU A 8 -2.19 28.73 21.00
CA GLU A 8 -3.21 28.39 21.99
C GLU A 8 -3.16 26.90 22.37
N MET A 9 -2.97 26.01 21.41
CA MET A 9 -2.72 24.59 21.69
C MET A 9 -1.44 24.38 22.51
N GLN A 10 -0.37 25.11 22.20
CA GLN A 10 0.87 25.05 22.98
C GLN A 10 0.68 25.53 24.43
N ARG A 11 -0.11 26.60 24.64
CA ARG A 11 -0.46 27.09 25.97
C ARG A 11 -1.24 26.04 26.77
N ILE A 12 -2.18 25.36 26.12
CA ILE A 12 -2.90 24.23 26.73
C ILE A 12 -1.90 23.15 27.15
N CYS A 13 -0.98 22.75 26.26
CA CYS A 13 0.08 21.79 26.57
C CYS A 13 0.99 22.21 27.74
N THR A 14 1.10 23.51 28.04
CA THR A 14 1.84 24.01 29.21
C THR A 14 1.01 24.10 30.50
N GLY A 15 -0.24 23.64 30.47
CA GLY A 15 -1.12 23.54 31.64
C GLY A 15 -2.19 24.63 31.75
N GLU A 16 -2.37 25.47 30.73
CA GLU A 16 -3.46 26.45 30.70
C GLU A 16 -4.76 25.81 30.18
N GLU A 17 -5.90 26.37 30.59
CA GLU A 17 -7.20 26.05 29.97
C GLU A 17 -7.54 27.12 28.94
N ARG A 18 -7.81 26.71 27.70
CA ARG A 18 -8.16 27.64 26.60
C ARG A 18 -9.38 27.15 25.83
N GLU A 19 -10.20 28.09 25.37
CA GLU A 19 -11.31 27.79 24.48
C GLU A 19 -10.80 27.72 23.03
N LEU A 20 -11.09 26.62 22.34
CA LEU A 20 -10.81 26.47 20.91
C LEU A 20 -12.01 25.89 20.17
N ALA A 21 -12.14 26.24 18.89
CA ALA A 21 -13.08 25.59 17.98
C ALA A 21 -12.46 24.29 17.46
N ARG A 22 -13.27 23.22 17.35
CA ARG A 22 -12.82 21.92 16.84
C ARG A 22 -12.17 22.04 15.45
N GLY A 23 -12.76 22.85 14.55
CA GLY A 23 -12.23 23.06 13.20
C GLY A 23 -10.86 23.76 13.16
N ARG A 24 -10.52 24.57 14.18
CA ARG A 24 -9.17 25.14 14.31
C ARG A 24 -8.15 24.06 14.66
N ILE A 25 -8.48 23.16 15.59
CA ILE A 25 -7.64 22.01 15.94
C ILE A 25 -7.44 21.12 14.70
N ALA A 26 -8.51 20.86 13.93
CA ALA A 26 -8.42 20.08 12.70
C ALA A 26 -7.45 20.69 11.69
N GLY A 27 -7.44 22.03 11.55
CA GLY A 27 -6.54 22.75 10.66
C GLY A 27 -5.05 22.71 11.06
N GLU A 28 -4.75 22.35 12.30
CA GLU A 28 -3.38 22.17 12.80
C GLU A 28 -2.92 20.72 12.80
N VAL A 29 -3.85 19.78 12.99
CA VAL A 29 -3.53 18.35 13.13
C VAL A 29 -3.47 17.63 11.79
N ILE A 30 -4.21 18.07 10.78
CA ILE A 30 -4.26 17.46 9.45
C ILE A 30 -3.45 18.31 8.47
N ASP A 31 -2.38 17.74 7.91
CA ASP A 31 -1.63 18.38 6.82
C ASP A 31 -2.25 18.01 5.47
N ILE A 32 -3.32 18.72 5.08
CA ILE A 32 -4.04 18.44 3.84
C ILE A 32 -3.13 18.46 2.59
N ASN A 33 -2.04 19.24 2.60
CA ASN A 33 -1.15 19.30 1.44
C ASN A 33 -0.29 18.04 1.36
N ALA A 34 0.20 17.53 2.49
CA ALA A 34 0.88 16.24 2.53
C ALA A 34 -0.07 15.12 2.12
N GLU A 35 -1.27 15.08 2.70
CA GLU A 35 -2.31 14.07 2.43
C GLU A 35 -2.76 14.08 0.96
N THR A 36 -2.76 15.24 0.29
CA THR A 36 -3.28 15.38 -1.09
C THR A 36 -2.20 15.43 -2.17
N ARG A 37 -0.91 15.39 -1.81
CA ARG A 37 0.20 15.69 -2.73
C ARG A 37 0.27 14.75 -3.94
N ARG A 38 -0.07 13.48 -3.75
CA ARG A 38 0.09 12.42 -4.75
C ARG A 38 -1.26 11.89 -5.27
N LEU A 39 -2.37 12.29 -4.65
CA LEU A 39 -3.70 11.83 -5.04
C LEU A 39 -4.08 12.31 -6.44
N LYS A 40 -4.93 11.54 -7.13
CA LYS A 40 -5.62 11.98 -8.34
C LYS A 40 -6.32 13.33 -8.10
N PRO A 41 -6.37 14.25 -9.09
CA PRO A 41 -7.02 15.56 -8.92
C PRO A 41 -8.45 15.48 -8.35
N GLY A 42 -9.29 14.58 -8.87
CA GLY A 42 -10.67 14.42 -8.38
C GLY A 42 -10.76 13.88 -6.94
N THR A 43 -9.83 13.02 -6.54
CA THR A 43 -9.73 12.50 -5.17
C THR A 43 -9.19 13.57 -4.22
N ALA A 44 -8.15 14.28 -4.64
CA ALA A 44 -7.61 15.43 -3.91
C ALA A 44 -8.67 16.50 -3.65
N GLU A 45 -9.55 16.76 -4.62
CA GLU A 45 -10.68 17.67 -4.46
C GLU A 45 -11.68 17.18 -3.40
N LYS A 46 -12.03 15.88 -3.39
CA LYS A 46 -12.89 15.30 -2.36
C LYS A 46 -12.27 15.43 -0.96
N TYR A 47 -10.97 15.15 -0.83
CA TYR A 47 -10.24 15.24 0.43
C TYR A 47 -10.18 16.69 0.93
N ARG A 48 -9.89 17.64 0.04
CA ARG A 48 -9.91 19.07 0.37
C ARG A 48 -11.32 19.54 0.77
N ALA A 49 -12.36 19.08 0.08
CA ALA A 49 -13.73 19.44 0.41
C ALA A 49 -14.15 18.92 1.81
N TYR A 50 -13.78 17.68 2.15
CA TYR A 50 -14.04 17.14 3.48
C TYR A 50 -13.23 17.87 4.57
N TYR A 51 -11.95 18.13 4.32
CA TYR A 51 -11.10 18.90 5.22
C TYR A 51 -11.64 20.31 5.50
N GLU A 52 -12.11 21.03 4.46
CA GLU A 52 -12.73 22.34 4.67
C GLU A 52 -14.05 22.25 5.46
N THR A 53 -14.79 21.15 5.35
CA THR A 53 -15.96 20.89 6.20
C THR A 53 -15.56 20.69 7.66
N MET A 54 -14.49 19.95 7.93
CA MET A 54 -13.96 19.78 9.29
C MET A 54 -13.45 21.12 9.86
N LYS A 55 -12.76 21.92 9.05
CA LYS A 55 -12.29 23.26 9.47
C LYS A 55 -13.41 24.25 9.74
N ALA A 56 -14.54 24.10 9.06
CA ALA A 56 -15.70 24.94 9.26
C ALA A 56 -16.45 24.63 10.58
N ASP A 57 -16.09 23.56 11.30
CA ASP A 57 -16.67 23.23 12.59
C ASP A 57 -16.31 24.30 13.64
N ASP A 58 -17.29 25.11 13.99
CA ASP A 58 -17.19 26.21 14.94
C ASP A 58 -17.53 25.80 16.38
N THR A 59 -17.77 24.50 16.63
CA THR A 59 -18.05 23.98 17.97
C THR A 59 -16.89 24.28 18.91
N ARG A 60 -17.16 25.11 19.92
CA ARG A 60 -16.15 25.53 20.90
C ARG A 60 -16.24 24.75 22.19
N ARG A 61 -15.09 24.41 22.74
CA ARG A 61 -14.94 23.81 24.07
C ARG A 61 -13.72 24.40 24.75
N VAL A 62 -13.74 24.39 26.08
CA VAL A 62 -12.55 24.66 26.90
C VAL A 62 -11.75 23.38 26.99
N TYR A 63 -10.50 23.44 26.59
CA TYR A 63 -9.59 22.31 26.60
C TYR A 63 -8.52 22.49 27.68
N ASN A 64 -8.19 21.37 28.33
CA ASN A 64 -6.95 21.17 29.06
C ASN A 64 -6.11 20.13 28.28
N ILE A 65 -4.95 19.74 28.81
CA ILE A 65 -4.04 18.81 28.11
C ILE A 65 -4.75 17.52 27.72
N ASP A 66 -5.44 16.88 28.68
CA ASP A 66 -6.05 15.57 28.48
C ASP A 66 -7.18 15.66 27.44
N THR A 67 -8.07 16.65 27.57
CA THR A 67 -9.20 16.80 26.64
C THR A 67 -8.76 17.29 25.27
N LEU A 68 -7.67 18.05 25.16
CA LEU A 68 -7.08 18.41 23.86
C LEU A 68 -6.51 17.15 23.18
N THR A 69 -5.79 16.30 23.90
CA THR A 69 -5.26 15.05 23.35
C THR A 69 -6.38 14.15 22.83
N GLU A 70 -7.40 13.89 23.64
CA GLU A 70 -8.57 13.10 23.23
C GLU A 70 -9.25 13.69 21.98
N GLU A 71 -9.41 15.03 21.93
CA GLU A 71 -10.04 15.69 20.78
C GLU A 71 -9.17 15.57 19.51
N THR A 72 -7.84 15.70 19.63
CA THR A 72 -6.91 15.50 18.50
C THR A 72 -6.93 14.06 17.98
N GLU A 73 -6.97 13.07 18.87
CA GLU A 73 -7.11 11.65 18.47
C GLU A 73 -8.45 11.40 17.79
N ALA A 74 -9.54 11.98 18.30
CA ALA A 74 -10.85 11.88 17.68
C ALA A 74 -10.91 12.54 16.28
N ILE A 75 -10.24 13.68 16.08
CA ILE A 75 -10.10 14.33 14.76
C ILE A 75 -9.35 13.43 13.80
N LYS A 76 -8.20 12.88 14.24
CA LYS A 76 -7.41 11.96 13.41
C LYS A 76 -8.20 10.72 13.04
N ALA A 77 -8.85 10.08 14.01
CA ALA A 77 -9.68 8.90 13.76
C ALA A 77 -10.80 9.18 12.76
N GLN A 78 -11.46 10.34 12.86
CA GLN A 78 -12.48 10.77 11.91
C GLN A 78 -11.91 11.01 10.50
N TRP A 79 -10.72 11.64 10.40
CA TRP A 79 -10.03 11.82 9.13
C TRP A 79 -9.63 10.47 8.53
N ASP A 80 -9.03 9.59 9.31
CA ASP A 80 -8.61 8.25 8.90
C ASP A 80 -9.79 7.40 8.43
N GLU A 81 -10.96 7.52 9.07
CA GLU A 81 -12.20 6.85 8.63
C GLU A 81 -12.68 7.40 7.27
N PHE A 82 -12.61 8.71 7.07
CA PHE A 82 -12.90 9.31 5.76
C PHE A 82 -11.91 8.84 4.69
N VAL A 83 -10.62 8.85 4.97
CA VAL A 83 -9.58 8.37 4.05
C VAL A 83 -9.81 6.89 3.72
N LYS A 84 -10.07 6.05 4.73
CA LYS A 84 -10.40 4.62 4.54
C LYS A 84 -11.64 4.39 3.68
N SER A 85 -12.70 5.16 3.89
CA SER A 85 -13.91 5.06 3.07
C SER A 85 -13.71 5.52 1.62
N HIS A 86 -12.64 6.27 1.35
CA HIS A 86 -12.23 6.69 0.01
C HIS A 86 -10.92 6.00 -0.42
N LYS A 87 -10.53 4.88 0.21
CA LYS A 87 -9.31 4.12 -0.08
C LYS A 87 -9.23 3.72 -1.55
N ALA A 88 -10.37 3.44 -2.18
CA ALA A 88 -10.45 3.06 -3.58
C ALA A 88 -10.07 4.18 -4.57
N ASP A 89 -10.17 5.44 -4.15
CA ASP A 89 -9.96 6.60 -5.00
C ASP A 89 -8.47 6.99 -5.16
N ASP A 90 -7.56 6.38 -4.37
CA ASP A 90 -6.11 6.68 -4.35
C ASP A 90 -5.20 5.42 -4.31
N ILE A 91 -5.71 4.29 -4.78
CA ILE A 91 -4.95 3.02 -4.73
C ILE A 91 -3.57 3.12 -5.41
N PHE A 92 -3.43 3.94 -6.46
CA PHE A 92 -2.16 4.11 -7.16
C PHE A 92 -1.04 4.69 -6.28
N THR A 93 -1.26 5.86 -5.70
CA THR A 93 -0.30 6.50 -4.79
C THR A 93 0.06 5.58 -3.64
N ARG A 94 -0.95 4.98 -3.03
CA ARG A 94 -0.78 4.12 -1.87
C ARG A 94 0.08 2.91 -2.19
N LEU A 95 -0.29 2.12 -3.20
CA LEU A 95 0.50 0.96 -3.60
C LEU A 95 1.92 1.36 -4.04
N TYR A 96 2.09 2.52 -4.67
CA TYR A 96 3.41 3.03 -5.04
C TYR A 96 4.26 3.44 -3.83
N ASP A 97 3.64 4.04 -2.81
CA ASP A 97 4.29 4.39 -1.55
C ASP A 97 4.65 3.12 -0.76
N ASP A 98 3.75 2.14 -0.71
CA ASP A 98 3.95 0.82 -0.10
C ASP A 98 5.15 0.10 -0.73
N VAL A 99 5.30 0.17 -2.07
CA VAL A 99 6.50 -0.35 -2.77
C VAL A 99 7.76 0.38 -2.32
N GLY A 100 7.70 1.70 -2.13
CA GLY A 100 8.81 2.50 -1.61
C GLY A 100 9.23 2.08 -0.20
N ASP A 101 8.27 1.86 0.69
CA ASP A 101 8.52 1.42 2.07
C ASP A 101 9.03 -0.03 2.13
N PHE A 102 8.50 -0.89 1.27
CA PHE A 102 8.97 -2.28 1.13
C PHE A 102 10.47 -2.36 0.79
N PHE A 103 10.99 -1.45 -0.03
CA PHE A 103 12.42 -1.41 -0.38
C PHE A 103 13.29 -0.61 0.61
N GLN A 104 12.70 0.09 1.59
CA GLN A 104 13.47 0.76 2.66
C GLN A 104 14.00 -0.22 3.72
N VAL A 105 13.51 -1.46 3.73
CA VAL A 105 14.06 -2.54 4.56
C VAL A 105 15.29 -3.14 3.83
N PRO A 106 16.51 -2.94 4.37
CA PRO A 106 17.75 -3.31 3.67
C PRO A 106 17.96 -4.83 3.52
N PRO A 107 18.77 -5.24 2.53
CA PRO A 107 18.38 -5.58 1.16
C PRO A 107 17.67 -6.95 1.05
N PHE A 108 16.96 -7.16 -0.06
CA PHE A 108 16.66 -8.51 -0.54
C PHE A 108 17.96 -9.21 -0.87
N GLU A 109 18.32 -10.24 -0.11
CA GLU A 109 19.61 -10.89 -0.28
C GLU A 109 19.80 -11.42 -1.73
N GLY A 110 20.86 -10.95 -2.39
CA GLY A 110 21.25 -11.37 -3.72
C GLY A 110 20.57 -10.63 -4.89
N LEU A 111 19.85 -9.53 -4.66
CA LEU A 111 19.21 -8.72 -5.71
C LEU A 111 19.94 -7.39 -6.02
N ASP A 112 21.13 -7.18 -5.44
CA ASP A 112 21.85 -5.90 -5.48
C ASP A 112 22.31 -5.41 -6.88
N ASN A 113 22.22 -6.26 -7.90
CA ASN A 113 22.73 -6.00 -9.26
C ASN A 113 21.64 -5.78 -10.32
N ILE A 114 20.36 -5.76 -9.94
CA ILE A 114 19.22 -5.72 -10.88
C ILE A 114 18.69 -4.28 -10.98
N GLU A 115 18.28 -3.87 -12.19
CA GLU A 115 17.74 -2.52 -12.43
C GLU A 115 16.56 -2.25 -11.48
N TYR A 116 16.66 -1.19 -10.66
CA TYR A 116 15.67 -0.79 -9.65
C TYR A 116 14.23 -0.75 -10.18
N GLY A 117 14.06 -0.41 -11.46
CA GLY A 117 12.78 -0.38 -12.14
C GLY A 117 12.06 -1.72 -12.27
N VAL A 118 12.82 -2.81 -12.40
CA VAL A 118 12.28 -4.16 -12.55
C VAL A 118 11.72 -4.66 -11.21
N HIS A 119 12.40 -4.33 -10.12
CA HIS A 119 11.93 -4.64 -8.76
C HIS A 119 10.58 -4.01 -8.49
N GLU A 120 10.48 -2.72 -8.79
CA GLU A 120 9.24 -1.96 -8.60
C GLU A 120 8.08 -2.57 -9.39
N VAL A 121 8.28 -2.87 -10.68
CA VAL A 121 7.20 -3.42 -11.52
C VAL A 121 6.69 -4.77 -11.01
N CYS A 122 7.58 -5.62 -10.50
CA CYS A 122 7.25 -6.96 -10.03
C CYS A 122 6.55 -6.94 -8.66
N VAL A 123 6.92 -6.02 -7.77
CA VAL A 123 6.23 -5.85 -6.47
C VAL A 123 4.89 -5.14 -6.67
N LEU A 124 4.85 -4.10 -7.51
CA LEU A 124 3.60 -3.42 -7.83
C LEU A 124 2.61 -4.36 -8.54
N SER A 125 3.07 -5.23 -9.45
CA SER A 125 2.16 -6.15 -10.15
C SER A 125 1.45 -7.12 -9.20
N ILE A 126 2.14 -7.64 -8.17
CA ILE A 126 1.49 -8.55 -7.22
C ILE A 126 0.57 -7.79 -6.25
N LEU A 127 0.98 -6.62 -5.78
CA LEU A 127 0.16 -5.75 -4.94
C LEU A 127 -1.13 -5.36 -5.65
N GLU A 128 -1.01 -4.93 -6.90
CA GLU A 128 -2.16 -4.57 -7.72
C GLU A 128 -3.04 -5.79 -7.95
N TYR A 129 -2.49 -6.96 -8.34
CA TYR A 129 -3.30 -8.14 -8.65
C TYR A 129 -4.21 -8.48 -7.47
N PHE A 130 -3.64 -8.57 -6.26
CA PHE A 130 -4.43 -8.86 -5.08
C PHE A 130 -5.35 -7.72 -4.69
N THR A 131 -4.99 -6.46 -4.91
CA THR A 131 -5.90 -5.33 -4.71
C THR A 131 -7.10 -5.40 -5.65
N TRP A 132 -6.89 -5.66 -6.94
CA TRP A 132 -7.97 -5.86 -7.92
C TRP A 132 -8.89 -7.02 -7.57
N LYS A 133 -8.31 -8.11 -7.07
CA LYS A 133 -9.09 -9.29 -6.67
C LYS A 133 -9.83 -9.14 -5.35
N THR A 134 -9.38 -8.26 -4.45
CA THR A 134 -9.88 -8.21 -3.06
C THR A 134 -10.52 -6.89 -2.65
N LEU A 135 -10.36 -5.82 -3.43
CA LEU A 135 -10.95 -4.51 -3.17
C LEU A 135 -12.05 -4.21 -4.18
N ARG A 136 -13.30 -4.27 -3.72
CA ARG A 136 -14.46 -4.01 -4.57
C ARG A 136 -14.44 -2.60 -5.15
N GLY A 137 -14.65 -2.51 -6.47
CA GLY A 137 -14.68 -1.23 -7.19
C GLY A 137 -13.30 -0.70 -7.59
N HIS A 138 -12.22 -1.44 -7.33
CA HIS A 138 -10.92 -1.11 -7.91
C HIS A 138 -10.95 -1.21 -9.43
N ASP A 139 -10.56 -0.12 -10.09
CA ASP A 139 -10.43 -0.03 -11.55
C ASP A 139 -8.99 -0.37 -11.96
N HIS A 140 -8.78 -1.64 -12.32
CA HIS A 140 -7.50 -2.19 -12.80
C HIS A 140 -6.96 -1.42 -14.01
N ASP A 141 -7.82 -1.11 -14.98
CA ASP A 141 -7.40 -0.47 -16.24
C ASP A 141 -6.95 0.97 -15.98
N SER A 142 -7.69 1.70 -15.14
CA SER A 142 -7.31 3.04 -14.72
C SER A 142 -6.01 3.04 -13.92
N PHE A 143 -5.81 2.08 -13.00
CA PHE A 143 -4.57 1.94 -12.25
C PHE A 143 -3.38 1.69 -13.17
N ARG A 144 -3.50 0.70 -14.07
CA ARG A 144 -2.46 0.35 -15.04
C ARG A 144 -2.07 1.54 -15.91
N ALA A 145 -3.05 2.33 -16.37
CA ALA A 145 -2.78 3.54 -17.15
C ALA A 145 -2.00 4.60 -16.36
N GLN A 146 -2.39 4.87 -15.11
CA GLN A 146 -1.64 5.81 -14.26
C GLN A 146 -0.22 5.34 -13.97
N TYR A 147 -0.04 4.03 -13.77
CA TYR A 147 1.28 3.49 -13.55
C TYR A 147 2.19 3.68 -14.77
N ARG A 148 1.65 3.41 -15.97
CA ARG A 148 2.35 3.70 -17.23
C ARG A 148 2.75 5.17 -17.30
N ASP A 149 1.81 6.08 -17.08
CA ASP A 149 2.03 7.52 -17.19
C ASP A 149 3.08 7.99 -16.17
N SER A 150 3.02 7.48 -14.93
CA SER A 150 4.04 7.74 -13.91
C SER A 150 5.44 7.28 -14.32
N ILE A 151 5.58 6.10 -14.94
CA ILE A 151 6.86 5.64 -15.49
C ILE A 151 7.32 6.55 -16.63
N ALA A 152 6.42 6.93 -17.54
CA ALA A 152 6.75 7.78 -18.68
C ALA A 152 7.24 9.17 -18.23
N GLU A 153 6.60 9.75 -17.22
CA GLU A 153 6.96 11.05 -16.64
C GLU A 153 8.36 11.06 -16.01
N ARG A 154 8.72 10.00 -15.27
CA ARG A 154 10.02 9.91 -14.58
C ARG A 154 11.15 9.30 -15.42
N THR A 155 10.80 8.65 -16.53
CA THR A 155 11.76 8.06 -17.48
C THR A 155 11.47 8.56 -18.90
N TYR A 156 10.80 7.74 -19.72
CA TYR A 156 10.35 8.01 -21.08
C TYR A 156 9.34 6.94 -21.52
N GLU A 157 8.48 7.27 -22.50
CA GLU A 157 7.40 6.42 -23.02
C GLU A 157 7.82 4.98 -23.34
N ALA A 158 8.98 4.79 -23.98
CA ALA A 158 9.45 3.46 -24.37
C ALA A 158 9.81 2.56 -23.16
N THR A 159 10.28 3.14 -22.05
CA THR A 159 10.51 2.38 -20.80
C THR A 159 9.17 2.06 -20.14
N ALA A 160 8.23 3.00 -20.13
CA ALA A 160 6.89 2.76 -19.63
C ALA A 160 6.21 1.60 -20.34
N ASP A 161 6.26 1.57 -21.68
CA ASP A 161 5.70 0.47 -22.48
C ASP A 161 6.38 -0.87 -22.18
N LYS A 162 7.71 -0.88 -22.02
CA LYS A 162 8.46 -2.09 -21.65
C LYS A 162 8.01 -2.62 -20.29
N TRP A 163 7.92 -1.76 -19.28
CA TRP A 163 7.60 -2.17 -17.91
C TRP A 163 6.14 -2.59 -17.78
N ILE A 164 5.23 -1.89 -18.45
CA ILE A 164 3.83 -2.32 -18.55
C ILE A 164 3.71 -3.68 -19.24
N GLY A 165 4.55 -3.98 -20.25
CA GLY A 165 4.63 -5.32 -20.83
C GLY A 165 5.01 -6.40 -19.81
N VAL A 166 5.94 -6.12 -18.90
CA VAL A 166 6.31 -7.03 -17.79
C VAL A 166 5.15 -7.19 -16.82
N TYR A 167 4.53 -6.08 -16.41
CA TYR A 167 3.35 -6.06 -15.55
C TYR A 167 2.23 -6.95 -16.13
N ASP A 168 1.87 -6.77 -17.41
CA ASP A 168 0.80 -7.52 -18.07
C ASP A 168 1.10 -9.03 -18.17
N GLU A 169 2.36 -9.38 -18.44
CA GLU A 169 2.81 -10.77 -18.46
C GLU A 169 2.68 -11.41 -17.07
N LEU A 170 3.10 -10.71 -16.01
CA LEU A 170 2.99 -11.18 -14.64
C LEU A 170 1.53 -11.37 -14.21
N GLN A 171 0.66 -10.40 -14.49
CA GLN A 171 -0.78 -10.49 -14.24
C GLN A 171 -1.39 -11.74 -14.89
N ARG A 172 -1.06 -12.02 -16.16
CA ARG A 172 -1.50 -13.25 -16.85
C ARG A 172 -0.98 -14.52 -16.20
N ARG A 173 0.27 -14.52 -15.73
CA ARG A 173 0.86 -15.67 -15.02
C ARG A 173 0.20 -15.91 -13.67
N TYR A 174 -0.12 -14.84 -12.95
CA TYR A 174 -0.85 -14.93 -11.68
C TYR A 174 -2.22 -15.55 -11.86
N GLU A 175 -2.94 -15.27 -12.95
CA GLU A 175 -4.22 -15.96 -13.19
C GLU A 175 -4.06 -17.48 -13.36
N GLN A 176 -2.91 -17.94 -13.85
CA GLN A 176 -2.62 -19.35 -14.10
C GLN A 176 -2.04 -20.10 -12.89
N THR A 177 -1.73 -19.42 -11.78
CA THR A 177 -1.27 -20.09 -10.56
C THR A 177 -2.39 -20.84 -9.84
N GLU A 178 -2.05 -21.85 -9.05
CA GLU A 178 -3.03 -22.62 -8.28
C GLU A 178 -3.55 -21.83 -7.07
N GLY A 179 -4.78 -22.13 -6.63
CA GLY A 179 -5.45 -21.50 -5.50
C GLY A 179 -6.53 -20.51 -5.94
N ASN A 180 -7.26 -19.98 -4.96
CA ASN A 180 -8.33 -19.02 -5.16
C ASN A 180 -8.31 -17.95 -4.06
N ILE A 181 -8.93 -16.81 -4.35
CA ILE A 181 -8.92 -15.63 -3.47
C ILE A 181 -10.05 -15.63 -2.43
N GLU A 182 -10.93 -16.62 -2.42
CA GLU A 182 -12.13 -16.66 -1.57
C GLU A 182 -11.87 -17.44 -0.27
N ASN A 183 -11.11 -18.53 -0.35
CA ASN A 183 -10.74 -19.37 0.78
C ASN A 183 -9.36 -18.96 1.33
N GLU A 184 -9.19 -18.91 2.66
CA GLU A 184 -7.93 -18.47 3.28
C GLU A 184 -6.73 -19.39 2.98
N ASP A 185 -6.91 -20.71 3.02
CA ASP A 185 -5.84 -21.66 2.71
C ASP A 185 -5.47 -21.62 1.21
N GLU A 186 -6.47 -21.52 0.34
CA GLU A 186 -6.23 -21.39 -1.10
C GLU A 186 -5.68 -20.01 -1.47
N LEU A 187 -6.01 -18.96 -0.72
CA LEU A 187 -5.44 -17.64 -0.87
C LEU A 187 -3.95 -17.65 -0.53
N ARG A 188 -3.57 -18.30 0.59
CA ARG A 188 -2.17 -18.46 0.97
C ARG A 188 -1.40 -19.18 -0.15
N LEU A 189 -1.96 -20.26 -0.71
CA LEU A 189 -1.36 -20.97 -1.85
C LEU A 189 -1.21 -20.06 -3.08
N LYS A 190 -2.29 -19.36 -3.48
CA LYS A 190 -2.31 -18.45 -4.62
C LYS A 190 -1.27 -17.35 -4.47
N LEU A 191 -1.26 -16.71 -3.30
CA LEU A 191 -0.33 -15.64 -2.96
C LEU A 191 1.11 -16.11 -3.04
N THR A 192 1.45 -17.20 -2.35
CA THR A 192 2.82 -17.72 -2.36
C THR A 192 3.27 -18.13 -3.77
N CYS A 193 2.39 -18.71 -4.60
CA CYS A 193 2.70 -18.98 -6.00
C CYS A 193 3.01 -17.70 -6.78
N CYS A 194 2.18 -16.66 -6.64
CA CYS A 194 2.40 -15.38 -7.29
C CYS A 194 3.71 -14.72 -6.82
N CYS A 195 4.05 -14.78 -5.53
CA CYS A 195 5.31 -14.27 -4.98
C CYS A 195 6.53 -14.99 -5.59
N ILE A 196 6.46 -16.32 -5.75
CA ILE A 196 7.52 -17.11 -6.40
C ILE A 196 7.73 -16.64 -7.84
N VAL A 197 6.66 -16.43 -8.61
CA VAL A 197 6.72 -15.97 -10.00
C VAL A 197 7.26 -14.53 -10.08
N ALA A 198 6.81 -13.64 -9.20
CA ALA A 198 7.29 -12.25 -9.13
C ALA A 198 8.80 -12.19 -8.82
N LEU A 199 9.26 -12.97 -7.83
CA LEU A 199 10.68 -13.02 -7.46
C LEU A 199 11.54 -13.72 -8.51
N ALA A 200 10.99 -14.70 -9.22
CA ALA A 200 11.65 -15.28 -10.38
C ALA A 200 11.83 -14.23 -11.48
N ALA A 201 10.82 -13.40 -11.78
CA ALA A 201 10.90 -12.33 -12.76
C ALA A 201 11.87 -11.21 -12.39
N ILE A 202 12.00 -10.95 -11.10
CA ILE A 202 13.02 -10.06 -10.57
C ILE A 202 14.41 -10.64 -10.87
N ARG A 203 14.65 -11.92 -10.55
CA ARG A 203 15.96 -12.56 -10.68
C ARG A 203 16.36 -12.87 -12.12
N ASP A 204 15.40 -13.28 -12.95
CA ASP A 204 15.61 -13.74 -14.31
C ASP A 204 14.45 -13.29 -15.20
N GLN A 205 14.73 -12.31 -16.07
CA GLN A 205 13.76 -11.77 -17.02
C GLN A 205 13.59 -12.66 -18.27
N ASP A 206 14.26 -13.81 -18.31
CA ASP A 206 14.13 -14.77 -19.41
C ASP A 206 12.82 -15.54 -19.33
N SER A 207 12.11 -15.65 -20.46
CA SER A 207 10.79 -16.28 -20.50
C SER A 207 10.84 -17.77 -20.19
N PHE A 208 11.92 -18.47 -20.53
CA PHE A 208 12.06 -19.90 -20.22
C PHE A 208 12.27 -20.12 -18.71
N ALA A 209 13.07 -19.28 -18.05
CA ALA A 209 13.23 -19.32 -16.60
C ALA A 209 11.90 -19.06 -15.88
N LEU A 210 11.10 -18.11 -16.37
CA LEU A 210 9.77 -17.83 -15.86
C LEU A 210 8.78 -18.98 -16.06
N ASP A 211 8.84 -19.68 -17.19
CA ASP A 211 7.98 -20.85 -17.45
C ASP A 211 8.32 -22.02 -16.50
N MET A 212 9.61 -22.21 -16.20
CA MET A 212 10.05 -23.16 -15.19
C MET A 212 9.57 -22.79 -13.79
N ALA A 213 9.73 -21.52 -13.40
CA ALA A 213 9.26 -21.03 -12.11
C ALA A 213 7.74 -21.18 -11.97
N GLN A 214 6.97 -20.83 -13.00
CA GLN A 214 5.52 -21.00 -13.03
C GLN A 214 5.11 -22.46 -12.84
N SER A 215 5.79 -23.39 -13.53
CA SER A 215 5.46 -24.82 -13.47
C SER A 215 5.74 -25.44 -12.11
N ALA A 216 6.78 -24.96 -11.41
CA ALA A 216 7.16 -25.44 -10.07
C ALA A 216 6.51 -24.67 -8.91
N ALA A 217 5.81 -23.56 -9.19
CA ALA A 217 5.34 -22.62 -8.17
C ALA A 217 4.44 -23.28 -7.13
N ALA A 218 3.49 -24.12 -7.57
CA ALA A 218 2.53 -24.75 -6.66
C ALA A 218 3.16 -25.78 -5.72
N GLU A 219 4.12 -26.58 -6.21
CA GLU A 219 4.86 -27.52 -5.36
C GLU A 219 5.68 -26.74 -4.33
N LYS A 220 6.44 -25.74 -4.80
CA LYS A 220 7.29 -24.95 -3.91
C LYS A 220 6.50 -24.13 -2.89
N ALA A 221 5.36 -23.57 -3.28
CA ALA A 221 4.49 -22.83 -2.39
C ALA A 221 3.96 -23.71 -1.25
N ARG A 222 3.53 -24.94 -1.55
CA ARG A 222 3.09 -25.89 -0.52
C ARG A 222 4.21 -26.26 0.44
N GLU A 223 5.44 -26.43 -0.03
CA GLU A 223 6.60 -26.67 0.84
C GLU A 223 6.80 -25.52 1.82
N ILE A 224 6.80 -24.28 1.32
CA ILE A 224 7.01 -23.06 2.13
C ILE A 224 5.90 -22.92 3.17
N ILE A 225 4.64 -23.03 2.75
CA ILE A 225 3.48 -22.94 3.64
C ILE A 225 3.55 -24.01 4.73
N ALA A 226 3.82 -25.26 4.35
CA ALA A 226 3.89 -26.36 5.30
C ALA A 226 5.08 -26.23 6.27
N ALA A 227 6.22 -25.70 5.81
CA ALA A 227 7.35 -25.39 6.68
C ALA A 227 7.01 -24.29 7.70
N ARG A 228 6.28 -23.25 7.28
CA ARG A 228 5.79 -22.19 8.17
C ARG A 228 4.79 -22.72 9.20
N ASP A 229 3.80 -23.51 8.76
CA ASP A 229 2.75 -24.03 9.63
C ASP A 229 3.28 -24.99 10.71
N ARG A 230 4.36 -25.73 10.41
CA ARG A 230 5.03 -26.59 11.38
C ARG A 230 6.06 -25.87 12.26
N GLY A 231 6.39 -24.61 11.96
CA GLY A 231 7.48 -23.88 12.62
C GLY A 231 8.88 -24.37 12.24
N ASP A 232 9.01 -25.08 11.11
CA ASP A 232 10.27 -25.61 10.59
C ASP A 232 11.02 -24.58 9.72
N TYR A 233 10.35 -23.51 9.29
CA TYR A 233 10.96 -22.44 8.51
C TYR A 233 12.05 -21.71 9.32
N LYS A 234 13.22 -21.55 8.71
CA LYS A 234 14.34 -20.79 9.26
C LYS A 234 14.81 -19.78 8.22
N GLU A 235 14.87 -18.54 8.64
CA GLU A 235 15.47 -17.45 7.87
C GLU A 235 16.96 -17.77 7.61
N ASP A 236 17.51 -17.29 6.49
CA ASP A 236 18.89 -17.44 6.03
C ASP A 236 19.28 -18.82 5.46
N GLU A 237 18.37 -19.81 5.43
CA GLU A 237 18.62 -21.09 4.75
C GLU A 237 18.47 -20.96 3.22
N SER A 238 17.67 -20.01 2.75
CA SER A 238 17.46 -19.75 1.33
C SER A 238 16.96 -18.32 1.10
N SER A 239 17.82 -17.45 0.59
CA SER A 239 17.47 -16.07 0.23
C SER A 239 16.23 -15.96 -0.67
N PHE A 240 16.02 -16.94 -1.56
CA PHE A 240 14.80 -16.97 -2.38
C PHE A 240 13.54 -17.18 -1.51
N THR A 241 13.60 -18.18 -0.64
CA THR A 241 12.48 -18.53 0.24
C THR A 241 12.17 -17.39 1.21
N ASP A 242 13.22 -16.78 1.77
CA ASP A 242 13.07 -15.65 2.69
C ASP A 242 12.40 -14.46 2.01
N ASN A 243 12.81 -14.16 0.78
CA ASN A 243 12.17 -13.12 -0.03
C ASN A 243 10.71 -13.46 -0.36
N VAL A 244 10.38 -14.73 -0.65
CA VAL A 244 9.00 -15.17 -0.88
C VAL A 244 8.15 -14.96 0.36
N VAL A 245 8.67 -15.29 1.54
CA VAL A 245 7.96 -15.12 2.82
C VAL A 245 7.74 -13.63 3.11
N LYS A 246 8.79 -12.80 2.98
CA LYS A 246 8.70 -11.34 3.18
C LYS A 246 7.67 -10.69 2.25
N LEU A 247 7.70 -11.02 0.97
CA LEU A 247 6.73 -10.50 0.00
C LEU A 247 5.31 -11.03 0.26
N SER A 248 5.17 -12.30 0.64
CA SER A 248 3.86 -12.89 0.97
C SER A 248 3.24 -12.20 2.18
N ASP A 249 4.00 -11.96 3.24
CA ASP A 249 3.48 -11.35 4.46
C ASP A 249 3.05 -9.90 4.20
N PHE A 250 3.88 -9.15 3.47
CA PHE A 250 3.58 -7.79 3.04
C PHE A 250 2.27 -7.68 2.23
N VAL A 251 2.10 -8.52 1.20
CA VAL A 251 0.88 -8.52 0.38
C VAL A 251 -0.33 -9.09 1.15
N MET A 252 -0.11 -10.00 2.10
CA MET A 252 -1.19 -10.54 2.92
C MET A 252 -1.80 -9.48 3.85
N ASP A 253 -0.97 -8.59 4.40
CA ASP A 253 -1.46 -7.49 5.22
C ASP A 253 -2.31 -6.51 4.39
N GLU A 254 -1.89 -6.21 3.16
CA GLU A 254 -2.67 -5.48 2.17
C GLU A 254 -4.04 -6.11 1.87
N ILE A 255 -4.08 -7.42 1.64
CA ILE A 255 -5.33 -8.15 1.41
C ILE A 255 -6.27 -8.06 2.61
N LYS A 256 -5.74 -8.23 3.83
CA LYS A 256 -6.55 -8.14 5.06
C LYS A 256 -7.17 -6.75 5.19
N GLU A 257 -6.40 -5.70 4.92
CA GLU A 257 -6.91 -4.33 4.98
C GLU A 257 -8.01 -4.08 3.93
N ASN A 258 -7.80 -4.50 2.68
CA ASN A 258 -8.78 -4.32 1.61
C ASN A 258 -10.13 -4.97 1.96
N ARG A 259 -10.10 -6.17 2.55
CA ARG A 259 -11.30 -6.89 3.03
C ARG A 259 -11.96 -6.23 4.24
N GLN A 260 -11.22 -5.47 5.05
CA GLN A 260 -11.80 -4.73 6.18
C GLN A 260 -12.57 -3.49 5.73
N THR A 261 -12.18 -2.87 4.60
CA THR A 261 -12.91 -1.74 4.00
C THR A 261 -14.31 -2.13 3.47
N GLU A 262 -14.60 -3.43 3.35
CA GLU A 262 -15.91 -3.94 2.91
C GLU A 262 -16.97 -4.08 4.03
N LYS A 263 -16.60 -3.91 5.30
CA LYS A 263 -17.50 -4.03 6.46
C LYS A 263 -17.96 -2.67 6.98
#